data_AF-A0A3D4TAL9-F1
#
_entry.id   AF-A0A3D4TAL9-F1
#
_cell.length_a   1.000
_cell.length_b   1.000
_cell.length_c   1.000
_cell.angle_alpha   90.00
_cell.angle_beta   90.00
_cell.angle_gamma   90.00
#
_symmetry.space_group_name_H-M   'P 1'
#
loop_
_entity.id
_entity.type
_entity.pdbx_description
1 polymer ?
#
loop_
_entity_poly.entity_id
_entity_poly.type
_entity_poly.pdbx_seq_one_letter_code
_entity_poly.pdbx_strand_id
1 'polypeptide(L)'
;MKKIIVTTAWLLGAACAYAQDSTTAKQPFEGMDLSWINGQNRQQDFPLVLTKNKTVVLTGVAYLDTYFNYNFNNPADNTQTISSTVGRHKEFTLNLASIGIETNYKNMIGRLWLQTGQMGSIIQDLDGSVLRGRNTAINNLKYVREAAAGYHFNKWYGINIEMGIFMSYIGLESYVTQENWNYQRSMVCDFTPFYFSGARIQAFPSRKFKTELWLLNGWQTYNSWSKSPGIGSSNYYRPNENLQLVANFYYGKDSRNSYTVRFHHDNSIVARYFRSAKNKGISQAAFSLNTHYGFQQG
;
A
#
# COMPACT_ATOMS: atom_id res chain seq x y z
N MET A 1 21.38 5.60 -42.76
CA MET A 1 20.68 4.82 -41.71
C MET A 1 21.63 4.65 -40.53
N LYS A 2 21.52 5.52 -39.51
CA LYS A 2 22.43 5.50 -38.34
C LYS A 2 21.80 4.64 -37.23
N LYS A 3 22.44 3.53 -36.88
CA LYS A 3 22.10 2.73 -35.70
C LYS A 3 22.67 3.43 -34.47
N ILE A 4 21.80 3.96 -33.61
CA ILE A 4 22.18 4.45 -32.28
C ILE A 4 22.03 3.24 -31.33
N ILE A 5 23.16 2.64 -30.96
CA ILE A 5 23.25 1.65 -29.90
C ILE A 5 23.33 2.45 -28.60
N VAL A 6 22.28 2.40 -27.78
CA VAL A 6 22.30 2.98 -26.43
C VAL A 6 22.81 1.91 -25.48
N THR A 7 24.12 1.94 -25.23
CA THR A 7 24.77 1.16 -24.18
C THR A 7 24.46 1.85 -22.84
N THR A 8 23.59 1.25 -22.02
CA THR A 8 23.36 1.75 -20.65
C THR A 8 24.47 1.23 -19.76
N ALA A 9 25.47 2.07 -19.49
CA ALA A 9 26.54 1.78 -18.55
C ALA A 9 25.97 1.81 -17.12
N TRP A 10 25.86 0.63 -16.50
CA TRP A 10 25.70 0.51 -15.05
C TRP A 10 27.05 0.84 -14.41
N LEU A 11 27.21 2.08 -13.93
CA LEU A 11 28.28 2.43 -13.01
C LEU A 11 27.92 1.91 -11.60
N LEU A 12 28.15 0.61 -11.39
CA LEU A 12 28.33 0.06 -10.05
C LEU A 12 29.71 0.52 -9.56
N GLY A 13 29.75 1.68 -8.92
CA GLY A 13 30.89 2.08 -8.12
C GLY A 13 31.08 1.07 -6.99
N ALA A 14 32.08 0.20 -7.13
CA ALA A 14 32.56 -0.67 -6.08
C ALA A 14 33.23 0.16 -4.99
N ALA A 15 32.44 0.68 -4.05
CA ALA A 15 32.95 1.10 -2.77
C ALA A 15 33.09 -0.16 -1.89
N CYS A 16 34.31 -0.71 -1.85
CA CYS A 16 34.73 -1.57 -0.76
C CYS A 16 34.65 -0.77 0.54
N ALA A 17 33.53 -0.91 1.27
CA ALA A 17 33.41 -0.46 2.64
C ALA A 17 33.38 -1.69 3.53
N TYR A 18 34.51 -1.99 4.15
CA TYR A 18 34.53 -2.74 5.40
C TYR A 18 33.68 -1.98 6.41
N ALA A 19 32.60 -2.58 6.88
CA ALA A 19 31.92 -2.14 8.08
C ALA A 19 31.53 -3.38 8.86
N GLN A 20 32.21 -3.57 9.99
CA GLN A 20 31.72 -4.35 11.13
C GLN A 20 30.26 -3.96 11.36
N ASP A 21 29.33 -4.80 10.92
CA ASP A 21 27.94 -4.64 11.32
C ASP A 21 27.89 -5.05 12.79
N SER A 22 27.51 -4.10 13.63
CA SER A 22 27.19 -4.32 15.04
C SER A 22 26.32 -5.58 15.19
N THR A 23 26.63 -6.43 16.16
CA THR A 23 25.87 -7.66 16.47
C THR A 23 24.42 -7.40 16.92
N THR A 24 24.05 -6.14 17.15
CA THR A 24 22.69 -5.73 17.50
C THR A 24 21.83 -5.60 16.24
N ALA A 25 20.71 -6.31 16.22
CA ALA A 25 19.71 -6.19 15.15
C ALA A 25 19.21 -4.75 15.08
N LYS A 26 19.34 -4.12 13.91
CA LYS A 26 18.90 -2.76 13.65
C LYS A 26 17.43 -2.78 13.23
N GLN A 27 16.56 -2.10 13.99
CA GLN A 27 15.13 -2.03 13.68
C GLN A 27 14.76 -0.66 13.08
N PRO A 28 14.07 -0.62 11.93
CA PRO A 28 13.65 0.65 11.34
C PRO A 28 12.57 1.31 12.20
N PHE A 29 12.63 2.64 12.32
CA PHE A 29 11.70 3.47 13.11
C PHE A 29 11.58 3.09 14.59
N GLU A 30 12.58 2.40 15.15
CA GLU A 30 12.62 2.02 16.55
C GLU A 30 12.39 3.23 17.48
N GLY A 31 11.55 3.03 18.50
CA GLY A 31 11.22 4.04 19.50
C GLY A 31 10.20 5.09 19.06
N MET A 32 9.54 4.94 17.91
CA MET A 32 8.49 5.84 17.44
C MET A 32 7.09 5.23 17.57
N ASP A 33 6.14 5.92 18.20
CA ASP A 33 4.72 5.59 18.09
C ASP A 33 4.15 6.13 16.78
N LEU A 34 3.92 5.24 15.82
CA LEU A 34 3.41 5.57 14.49
C LEU A 34 1.94 5.16 14.28
N SER A 35 1.29 4.62 15.30
CA SER A 35 -0.09 4.09 15.22
C SER A 35 -1.18 5.15 14.99
N TRP A 36 -0.82 6.41 15.23
CA TRP A 36 -1.71 7.56 15.03
C TRP A 36 -1.75 8.01 13.58
N ILE A 37 -0.74 7.69 12.76
CA ILE A 37 -0.59 8.16 11.38
C ILE A 37 -1.77 7.66 10.54
N ASN A 38 -2.29 8.54 9.67
CA ASN A 38 -3.38 8.20 8.76
C ASN A 38 -2.96 7.09 7.78
N GLY A 39 -3.82 6.09 7.56
CA GLY A 39 -3.56 4.98 6.64
C GLY A 39 -2.52 3.98 7.16
N GLN A 40 -2.36 3.84 8.48
CA GLN A 40 -1.48 2.85 9.10
C GLN A 40 -2.26 1.96 10.09
N ASN A 41 -1.85 0.70 10.18
CA ASN A 41 -2.42 -0.23 11.15
C ASN A 41 -2.25 0.30 12.58
N ARG A 42 -3.34 0.35 13.32
CA ARG A 42 -3.39 0.85 14.70
C ARG A 42 -3.20 -0.27 15.73
N GLN A 43 -3.29 -1.53 15.31
CA GLN A 43 -3.16 -2.70 16.17
C GLN A 43 -1.73 -2.83 16.69
N GLN A 44 -1.59 -2.90 18.01
CA GLN A 44 -0.31 -3.13 18.69
C GLN A 44 -0.12 -4.60 19.05
N ASP A 45 -1.20 -5.26 19.43
CA ASP A 45 -1.20 -6.64 19.92
C ASP A 45 -1.86 -7.56 18.91
N PHE A 46 -1.14 -8.59 18.47
CA PHE A 46 -1.64 -9.62 17.56
C PHE A 46 -1.87 -10.92 18.34
N PRO A 47 -3.11 -11.22 18.76
CA PRO A 47 -3.37 -12.33 19.67
C PRO A 47 -3.31 -13.71 18.99
N LEU A 48 -3.53 -13.77 17.67
CA LEU A 48 -3.57 -15.02 16.91
C LEU A 48 -2.17 -15.39 16.41
N VAL A 49 -1.27 -15.80 17.31
CA VAL A 49 0.11 -16.15 16.95
C VAL A 49 0.40 -17.64 17.14
N LEU A 50 1.07 -18.22 16.15
CA LEU A 50 1.69 -19.54 16.26
C LEU A 50 3.18 -19.36 16.53
N THR A 51 3.67 -19.90 17.64
CA THR A 51 5.07 -19.78 18.05
C THR A 51 5.82 -21.11 18.01
N LYS A 52 7.10 -21.08 17.64
CA LYS A 52 8.05 -22.18 17.78
C LYS A 52 9.25 -21.69 18.56
N ASN A 53 9.59 -22.34 19.67
CA ASN A 53 10.71 -21.96 20.54
C ASN A 53 10.70 -20.47 20.95
N LYS A 54 9.52 -19.94 21.31
CA LYS A 54 9.28 -18.52 21.64
C LYS A 54 9.48 -17.52 20.49
N THR A 55 9.71 -17.99 19.26
CA THR A 55 9.68 -17.15 18.05
C THR A 55 8.32 -17.26 17.37
N VAL A 56 7.71 -16.14 17.01
CA VAL A 56 6.49 -16.13 16.19
C VAL A 56 6.82 -16.64 14.80
N VAL A 57 6.12 -17.69 14.37
CA VAL A 57 6.27 -18.28 13.04
C VAL A 57 5.18 -17.80 12.10
N LEU A 58 3.97 -17.64 12.62
CA LEU A 58 2.81 -17.22 11.84
C LEU A 58 1.89 -16.37 12.69
N THR A 59 1.34 -15.33 12.09
CA THR A 59 0.35 -14.43 12.69
C THR A 59 -0.93 -14.52 11.87
N GLY A 60 -2.03 -14.91 12.50
CA GLY A 60 -3.36 -14.81 11.94
C GLY A 60 -3.93 -13.42 12.16
N VAL A 61 -4.71 -12.93 11.20
CA VAL A 61 -5.40 -11.66 11.33
C VAL A 61 -6.79 -11.76 10.72
N ALA A 62 -7.74 -11.06 11.32
CA ALA A 62 -9.11 -10.96 10.82
C ALA A 62 -9.57 -9.50 10.92
N TYR A 63 -10.40 -9.11 9.96
CA TYR A 63 -10.99 -7.78 9.87
C TYR A 63 -12.44 -7.91 9.41
N LEU A 64 -13.32 -7.14 10.04
CA LEU A 64 -14.73 -7.06 9.69
C LEU A 64 -15.16 -5.58 9.73
N ASP A 65 -15.70 -5.11 8.62
CA ASP A 65 -16.26 -3.78 8.44
C ASP A 65 -17.69 -3.90 7.93
N THR A 66 -18.60 -3.28 8.67
CA THR A 66 -20.02 -3.21 8.35
C THR A 66 -20.50 -1.79 8.60
N TYR A 67 -21.41 -1.29 7.78
CA TYR A 67 -21.97 0.04 7.97
C TYR A 67 -23.48 0.08 7.71
N PHE A 68 -24.11 1.15 8.19
CA PHE A 68 -25.37 1.66 7.67
C PHE A 68 -25.13 3.09 7.17
N ASN A 69 -25.52 3.39 5.93
CA ASN A 69 -25.28 4.70 5.32
C ASN A 69 -26.58 5.43 5.02
N TYR A 70 -26.62 6.73 5.31
CA TYR A 70 -27.72 7.61 4.95
C TYR A 70 -27.20 8.80 4.15
N ASN A 71 -27.78 8.99 2.97
CA ASN A 71 -27.42 10.04 2.01
C ASN A 71 -28.62 10.97 1.88
N PHE A 72 -28.46 12.23 2.25
CA PHE A 72 -29.50 13.24 2.19
C PHE A 72 -29.96 13.58 0.77
N ASN A 73 -29.17 13.24 -0.26
CA ASN A 73 -29.54 13.37 -1.66
C ASN A 73 -30.56 12.31 -2.13
N ASN A 74 -30.86 11.30 -1.30
CA ASN A 74 -31.87 10.26 -1.54
C ASN A 74 -31.80 9.65 -2.97
N PRO A 75 -30.70 8.95 -3.31
CA PRO A 75 -30.51 8.38 -4.65
C PRO A 75 -31.64 7.41 -5.02
N ALA A 76 -32.09 7.49 -6.27
CA ALA A 76 -33.32 6.84 -6.74
C ALA A 76 -33.33 5.30 -6.60
N ASP A 77 -32.15 4.66 -6.68
CA ASP A 77 -31.95 3.21 -6.63
C ASP A 77 -31.07 2.77 -5.45
N ASN A 78 -30.97 3.64 -4.43
CA ASN A 78 -30.09 3.51 -3.28
C ASN A 78 -28.58 3.44 -3.63
N THR A 79 -28.16 3.76 -4.85
CA THR A 79 -26.74 3.73 -5.21
C THR A 79 -26.01 4.97 -4.69
N GLN A 80 -24.99 4.75 -3.85
CA GLN A 80 -24.04 5.79 -3.46
C GLN A 80 -22.94 5.88 -4.52
N THR A 81 -22.73 7.08 -5.07
CA THR A 81 -21.67 7.34 -6.04
C THR A 81 -20.55 8.18 -5.40
N ILE A 82 -19.41 8.26 -6.10
CA ILE A 82 -18.24 9.06 -5.69
C ILE A 82 -17.72 8.62 -4.31
N SER A 83 -17.62 7.29 -4.12
CA SER A 83 -16.91 6.70 -3.01
C SER A 83 -16.27 5.40 -3.44
N SER A 84 -15.05 5.11 -2.99
CA SER A 84 -14.45 3.76 -3.09
C SER A 84 -14.82 2.86 -1.90
N THR A 85 -15.54 3.40 -0.91
CA THR A 85 -15.82 2.75 0.37
C THR A 85 -17.30 2.41 0.50
N VAL A 86 -18.17 3.41 0.35
CA VAL A 86 -19.61 3.29 0.63
C VAL A 86 -20.37 3.26 -0.69
N GLY A 87 -21.06 2.15 -0.98
CA GLY A 87 -21.77 1.94 -2.25
C GLY A 87 -23.29 2.03 -2.17
N ARG A 88 -23.88 1.96 -0.98
CA ARG A 88 -25.34 1.86 -0.80
C ARG A 88 -25.90 2.91 0.16
N HIS A 89 -27.15 3.31 -0.06
CA HIS A 89 -27.93 4.23 0.76
C HIS A 89 -29.08 3.48 1.44
N LYS A 90 -29.39 3.80 2.71
CA LYS A 90 -30.47 3.18 3.51
C LYS A 90 -30.37 1.66 3.65
N GLU A 91 -29.15 1.12 3.62
CA GLU A 91 -28.90 -0.32 3.66
C GLU A 91 -27.83 -0.63 4.72
N PHE A 92 -28.01 -1.73 5.43
CA PHE A 92 -26.93 -2.36 6.21
C PHE A 92 -26.07 -3.17 5.26
N THR A 93 -24.76 -2.96 5.29
CA THR A 93 -23.84 -3.57 4.32
C THR A 93 -22.65 -4.19 5.01
N LEU A 94 -22.31 -5.42 4.61
CA LEU A 94 -20.98 -5.99 4.83
C LEU A 94 -20.01 -5.33 3.86
N ASN A 95 -19.21 -4.40 4.37
CA ASN A 95 -18.32 -3.60 3.55
C ASN A 95 -17.07 -4.39 3.16
N LEU A 96 -16.38 -4.93 4.17
CA LEU A 96 -15.19 -5.77 3.98
C LEU A 96 -15.10 -6.78 5.12
N ALA A 97 -15.10 -8.07 4.79
CA ALA A 97 -14.57 -9.12 5.65
C ALA A 97 -13.24 -9.58 5.05
N SER A 98 -12.19 -9.62 5.87
CA SER A 98 -10.89 -10.13 5.46
C SER A 98 -10.28 -11.02 6.53
N ILE A 99 -9.68 -12.12 6.10
CA ILE A 99 -8.93 -13.03 6.96
C ILE A 99 -7.59 -13.31 6.31
N GLY A 100 -6.55 -13.48 7.10
CA GLY A 100 -5.24 -13.74 6.55
C GLY A 100 -4.25 -14.34 7.53
N ILE A 101 -3.13 -14.73 6.95
CA ILE A 101 -1.95 -15.25 7.64
C ILE A 101 -0.71 -14.53 7.13
N GLU A 102 0.20 -14.23 8.04
CA GLU A 102 1.49 -13.63 7.73
C GLU A 102 2.63 -14.35 8.44
N THR A 103 3.81 -14.35 7.83
CA THR A 103 5.04 -14.89 8.41
C THR A 103 6.22 -13.98 8.08
N ASN A 104 7.09 -13.78 9.08
CA ASN A 104 8.43 -13.24 8.93
C ASN A 104 9.41 -14.09 9.73
N TYR A 105 9.42 -15.39 9.44
CA TYR A 105 10.20 -16.37 10.18
C TYR A 105 11.51 -16.68 9.45
N LYS A 106 12.65 -16.54 10.14
CA LYS A 106 14.00 -16.79 9.58
C LYS A 106 14.21 -16.13 8.22
N ASN A 107 13.91 -14.82 8.16
CA ASN A 107 14.06 -14.01 6.95
C ASN A 107 13.11 -14.36 5.80
N MET A 108 12.21 -15.33 5.95
CA MET A 108 11.18 -15.62 4.95
C MET A 108 9.96 -14.74 5.21
N ILE A 109 9.54 -14.02 4.17
CA ILE A 109 8.32 -13.21 4.20
C ILE A 109 7.23 -13.98 3.45
N GLY A 110 6.06 -14.07 4.06
CA GLY A 110 4.88 -14.61 3.40
C GLY A 110 3.63 -13.94 3.94
N ARG A 111 2.69 -13.63 3.05
CA ARG A 111 1.36 -13.12 3.40
C ARG A 111 0.32 -13.71 2.46
N LEU A 112 -0.81 -14.08 3.03
CA LEU A 112 -2.01 -14.44 2.28
C LEU A 112 -3.22 -13.87 3.02
N TRP A 113 -3.94 -12.98 2.34
CA TRP A 113 -5.13 -12.33 2.84
C TRP A 113 -6.26 -12.50 1.84
N LEU A 114 -7.36 -13.06 2.31
CA LEU A 114 -8.60 -13.22 1.57
C LEU A 114 -9.55 -12.09 1.92
N GLN A 115 -10.45 -11.77 1.01
CA GLN A 115 -11.46 -10.74 1.20
C GLN A 115 -12.79 -11.05 0.54
N THR A 116 -13.86 -10.48 1.10
CA THR A 116 -15.20 -10.40 0.51
C THR A 116 -15.93 -9.18 1.06
N GLY A 117 -17.04 -8.78 0.44
CA GLY A 117 -17.84 -7.61 0.84
C GLY A 117 -18.03 -6.61 -0.30
N GLN A 118 -18.91 -5.65 -0.08
CA GLN A 118 -19.33 -4.68 -1.11
C GLN A 118 -18.19 -3.75 -1.54
N MET A 119 -17.24 -3.39 -0.67
CA MET A 119 -16.12 -2.51 -1.04
C MET A 119 -15.30 -3.11 -2.19
N GLY A 120 -15.22 -4.44 -2.23
CA GLY A 120 -14.54 -5.18 -3.29
C GLY A 120 -15.15 -4.92 -4.66
N SER A 121 -16.48 -4.82 -4.81
CA SER A 121 -17.07 -4.55 -6.14
C SER A 121 -16.69 -3.18 -6.66
N ILE A 122 -16.78 -2.15 -5.82
CA ILE A 122 -16.45 -0.77 -6.23
C ILE A 122 -14.99 -0.67 -6.69
N ILE A 123 -14.07 -1.20 -5.88
CA ILE A 123 -12.63 -1.05 -6.14
C ILE A 123 -12.19 -1.88 -7.35
N GLN A 124 -12.79 -3.06 -7.55
CA GLN A 124 -12.44 -3.96 -8.64
C GLN A 124 -13.05 -3.52 -9.98
N ASP A 125 -14.18 -2.82 -9.96
CA ASP A 125 -14.77 -2.23 -11.18
C ASP A 125 -13.86 -1.16 -11.81
N LEU A 126 -12.89 -0.61 -11.05
CA LEU A 126 -11.88 0.31 -11.53
C LEU A 126 -10.68 -0.38 -12.22
N ASP A 127 -10.57 -1.71 -12.16
CA ASP A 127 -9.53 -2.46 -12.86
C ASP A 127 -9.87 -2.56 -14.35
N GLY A 128 -9.32 -1.65 -15.15
CA GLY A 128 -9.55 -1.66 -16.60
C GLY A 128 -9.10 -2.96 -17.29
N SER A 129 -8.21 -3.76 -16.69
CA SER A 129 -7.75 -5.03 -17.28
C SER A 129 -8.82 -6.13 -17.30
N VAL A 130 -9.97 -5.93 -16.66
CA VAL A 130 -11.16 -6.80 -16.78
C VAL A 130 -11.60 -7.00 -18.22
N LEU A 131 -11.34 -6.03 -19.09
CA LEU A 131 -11.71 -6.04 -20.50
C LEU A 131 -10.61 -6.63 -21.41
N ARG A 132 -9.52 -7.17 -20.85
CA ARG A 132 -8.35 -7.62 -21.61
C ARG A 132 -8.38 -9.11 -21.92
N GLY A 133 -8.38 -9.46 -23.21
CA GLY A 133 -7.97 -10.80 -23.68
C GLY A 133 -8.81 -11.95 -23.13
N ARG A 134 -8.20 -13.14 -23.03
CA ARG A 134 -8.77 -14.36 -22.43
C ARG A 134 -7.77 -14.89 -21.39
N ASN A 135 -8.23 -15.80 -20.52
CA ASN A 135 -7.41 -16.42 -19.46
C ASN A 135 -6.87 -15.41 -18.42
N THR A 136 -7.62 -14.35 -18.12
CA THR A 136 -7.24 -13.41 -17.06
C THR A 136 -7.58 -13.97 -15.68
N ALA A 137 -6.74 -13.63 -14.69
CA ALA A 137 -6.88 -14.13 -13.33
C ALA A 137 -7.92 -13.36 -12.48
N ILE A 138 -8.62 -12.36 -13.03
CA ILE A 138 -9.32 -11.34 -12.25
C ILE A 138 -10.49 -11.93 -11.44
N ASN A 139 -11.30 -12.79 -12.06
CA ASN A 139 -12.40 -13.46 -11.36
C ASN A 139 -11.92 -14.32 -10.18
N ASN A 140 -10.69 -14.81 -10.24
CA ASN A 140 -10.08 -15.64 -9.21
C ASN A 140 -9.38 -14.78 -8.14
N LEU A 141 -8.75 -13.68 -8.56
CA LEU A 141 -7.92 -12.84 -7.69
C LEU A 141 -8.69 -11.75 -6.95
N LYS A 142 -9.92 -11.40 -7.35
CA LYS A 142 -10.71 -10.37 -6.66
C LYS A 142 -11.00 -10.66 -5.18
N TYR A 143 -10.97 -11.94 -4.80
CA TYR A 143 -11.11 -12.41 -3.41
C TYR A 143 -9.77 -12.50 -2.66
N VAL A 144 -8.67 -12.16 -3.32
CA VAL A 144 -7.33 -12.07 -2.73
C VAL A 144 -7.03 -10.60 -2.52
N ARG A 145 -6.95 -10.19 -1.24
CA ARG A 145 -6.56 -8.83 -0.87
C ARG A 145 -5.07 -8.64 -1.06
N GLU A 146 -4.28 -9.51 -0.45
CA GLU A 146 -2.83 -9.53 -0.56
C GLU A 146 -2.35 -10.98 -0.64
N ALA A 147 -1.37 -11.23 -1.49
CA ALA A 147 -0.71 -12.53 -1.57
C ALA A 147 0.71 -12.29 -2.07
N ALA A 148 1.68 -12.31 -1.18
CA ALA A 148 3.07 -12.03 -1.52
C ALA A 148 4.01 -12.91 -0.72
N ALA A 149 5.14 -13.24 -1.34
CA ALA A 149 6.23 -13.95 -0.70
C ALA A 149 7.55 -13.24 -1.01
N GLY A 150 8.52 -13.41 -0.14
CA GLY A 150 9.79 -12.72 -0.28
C GLY A 150 10.85 -13.15 0.72
N TYR A 151 11.95 -12.41 0.70
CA TYR A 151 13.08 -12.63 1.59
C TYR A 151 13.56 -11.31 2.20
N HIS A 152 13.88 -11.34 3.49
CA HIS A 152 14.46 -10.25 4.25
C HIS A 152 15.98 -10.42 4.33
N PHE A 153 16.74 -9.39 3.99
CA PHE A 153 18.18 -9.36 4.16
C PHE A 153 18.52 -8.47 5.36
N ASN A 154 19.34 -9.01 6.27
CA ASN A 154 19.83 -8.32 7.47
C ASN A 154 20.96 -7.34 7.09
N LYS A 155 20.65 -6.33 6.28
CA LYS A 155 21.59 -5.26 5.88
C LYS A 155 20.97 -3.90 6.16
N TRP A 156 21.76 -2.95 6.64
CA TRP A 156 21.28 -1.64 7.12
C TRP A 156 20.24 -1.82 8.25
N TYR A 157 19.04 -1.26 8.11
CA TYR A 157 17.90 -1.52 8.99
C TYR A 157 16.90 -2.51 8.38
N GLY A 158 17.30 -3.23 7.34
CA GLY A 158 16.50 -4.22 6.64
C GLY A 158 16.35 -3.94 5.15
N ILE A 159 16.35 -5.01 4.36
CA ILE A 159 15.99 -4.97 2.94
C ILE A 159 15.03 -6.13 2.68
N ASN A 160 13.87 -5.86 2.09
CA ASN A 160 12.87 -6.85 1.70
C ASN A 160 12.80 -6.91 0.18
N ILE A 161 12.82 -8.13 -0.36
CA ILE A 161 12.49 -8.37 -1.77
C ILE A 161 11.25 -9.27 -1.79
N GLU A 162 10.16 -8.78 -2.36
CA GLU A 162 8.87 -9.47 -2.37
C GLU A 162 8.25 -9.45 -3.77
N MET A 163 7.45 -10.46 -4.09
CA MET A 163 6.65 -10.54 -5.31
C MET A 163 5.25 -11.05 -4.98
N GLY A 164 4.24 -10.50 -5.65
CA GLY A 164 2.84 -10.88 -5.47
C GLY A 164 1.85 -9.74 -5.67
N ILE A 165 0.74 -9.83 -4.93
CA ILE A 165 -0.34 -8.85 -4.86
C ILE A 165 -0.18 -8.09 -3.54
N PHE A 166 -0.12 -6.76 -3.63
CA PHE A 166 0.10 -5.84 -2.52
C PHE A 166 -1.01 -4.79 -2.46
N MET A 167 -1.22 -4.22 -1.28
CA MET A 167 -1.90 -2.92 -1.20
C MET A 167 -1.04 -1.84 -1.84
N SER A 168 -1.72 -0.88 -2.47
CA SER A 168 -1.08 0.25 -3.13
C SER A 168 -0.27 1.09 -2.14
N TYR A 169 0.91 1.54 -2.56
CA TYR A 169 1.70 2.54 -1.84
C TYR A 169 1.26 3.98 -2.16
N ILE A 170 0.40 4.16 -3.16
CA ILE A 170 -0.16 5.45 -3.60
C ILE A 170 -1.48 5.69 -2.87
N GLY A 171 -1.62 6.87 -2.31
CA GLY A 171 -2.72 7.28 -1.45
C GLY A 171 -2.24 7.41 -0.01
N LEU A 172 -2.62 8.50 0.65
CA LEU A 172 -2.41 8.68 2.09
C LEU A 172 -3.28 7.74 2.92
N GLU A 173 -4.44 7.33 2.38
CA GLU A 173 -5.46 6.56 3.08
C GLU A 173 -5.41 5.09 2.67
N SER A 174 -5.47 4.21 3.66
CA SER A 174 -5.37 2.76 3.49
C SER A 174 -6.64 2.17 2.86
N TYR A 175 -6.45 1.01 2.23
CA TYR A 175 -7.52 0.10 1.83
C TYR A 175 -8.42 -0.34 2.98
N VAL A 176 -7.88 -0.46 4.19
CA VAL A 176 -8.65 -0.81 5.39
C VAL A 176 -9.12 0.47 6.07
N THR A 177 -10.44 0.67 6.17
CA THR A 177 -11.06 1.91 6.64
C THR A 177 -10.72 2.24 8.10
N GLN A 178 -10.55 1.24 8.95
CA GLN A 178 -10.14 1.42 10.36
C GLN A 178 -8.77 2.08 10.55
N GLU A 179 -7.90 1.98 9.54
CA GLU A 179 -6.56 2.59 9.56
C GLU A 179 -6.61 4.10 9.23
N ASN A 180 -7.74 4.59 8.74
CA ASN A 180 -7.91 5.98 8.32
C ASN A 180 -8.43 6.87 9.47
N TRP A 181 -8.25 8.19 9.36
CA TRP A 181 -8.86 9.17 10.28
C TRP A 181 -10.34 9.39 10.00
N ASN A 182 -10.79 9.04 8.79
CA ASN A 182 -12.13 9.22 8.29
C ASN A 182 -12.59 7.93 7.60
N TYR A 183 -13.87 7.60 7.77
CA TYR A 183 -14.43 6.35 7.24
C TYR A 183 -14.55 6.39 5.71
N GLN A 184 -15.18 7.45 5.18
CA GLN A 184 -15.16 7.75 3.75
C GLN A 184 -13.88 8.51 3.44
N ARG A 185 -13.04 7.94 2.57
CA ARG A 185 -11.77 8.53 2.14
C ARG A 185 -11.97 9.87 1.45
N SER A 186 -10.90 10.65 1.44
CA SER A 186 -10.81 11.87 0.64
C SER A 186 -10.97 11.54 -0.85
N MET A 187 -11.60 12.45 -1.59
CA MET A 187 -11.83 12.30 -3.02
C MET A 187 -10.54 11.95 -3.77
N VAL A 188 -9.44 12.61 -3.43
CA VAL A 188 -8.14 12.43 -4.10
C VAL A 188 -7.58 11.02 -3.89
N CYS A 189 -7.78 10.41 -2.72
CA CYS A 189 -7.36 9.01 -2.48
C CYS A 189 -8.34 8.00 -3.08
N ASP A 190 -9.63 8.33 -3.18
CA ASP A 190 -10.63 7.47 -3.83
C ASP A 190 -10.35 7.26 -5.33
N PHE A 191 -9.68 8.21 -5.98
CA PHE A 191 -9.29 8.12 -7.40
C PHE A 191 -7.88 7.56 -7.63
N THR A 192 -7.26 6.95 -6.62
CA THR A 192 -5.95 6.28 -6.72
C THR A 192 -6.06 4.75 -6.58
N PRO A 193 -5.03 3.99 -7.01
CA PRO A 193 -5.03 2.54 -6.92
C PRO A 193 -5.05 2.11 -5.46
N PHE A 194 -5.66 0.96 -5.24
CA PHE A 194 -5.78 0.28 -3.96
C PHE A 194 -4.95 -0.99 -3.89
N TYR A 195 -4.59 -1.57 -5.03
CA TYR A 195 -3.70 -2.73 -5.09
C TYR A 195 -2.78 -2.69 -6.30
N PHE A 196 -1.70 -3.47 -6.18
CA PHE A 196 -0.75 -3.70 -7.25
C PHE A 196 -0.38 -5.18 -7.34
N SER A 197 -0.27 -5.70 -8.57
CA SER A 197 0.41 -6.96 -8.87
C SER A 197 1.80 -6.69 -9.41
N GLY A 198 2.83 -7.25 -8.80
CA GLY A 198 4.20 -7.02 -9.21
C GLY A 198 5.26 -7.54 -8.25
N ALA A 199 6.41 -6.89 -8.24
CA ALA A 199 7.50 -7.12 -7.31
C ALA A 199 8.02 -5.79 -6.74
N ARG A 200 8.55 -5.83 -5.52
CA ARG A 200 9.16 -4.67 -4.87
C ARG A 200 10.47 -5.01 -4.20
N ILE A 201 11.35 -4.02 -4.16
CA ILE A 201 12.47 -3.96 -3.23
C ILE A 201 12.15 -2.82 -2.26
N GLN A 202 12.07 -3.14 -0.96
CA GLN A 202 11.91 -2.17 0.11
C GLN A 202 13.20 -2.17 0.94
N ALA A 203 13.82 -1.00 1.09
CA ALA A 203 15.03 -0.84 1.87
C ALA A 203 14.83 0.18 2.99
N PHE A 204 15.54 -0.04 4.09
CA PHE A 204 15.64 0.88 5.21
C PHE A 204 17.10 1.32 5.38
N PRO A 205 17.56 2.35 4.63
CA PRO A 205 18.95 2.80 4.71
C PRO A 205 19.31 3.40 6.07
N SER A 206 18.34 3.90 6.83
CA SER A 206 18.53 4.42 8.19
C SER A 206 17.30 4.14 9.06
N ARG A 207 17.42 4.37 10.38
CA ARG A 207 16.29 4.27 11.33
C ARG A 207 15.12 5.22 11.02
N LYS A 208 15.31 6.22 10.16
CA LYS A 208 14.34 7.29 9.86
C LYS A 208 13.85 7.28 8.42
N PHE A 209 14.35 6.38 7.58
CA PHE A 209 14.08 6.43 6.14
C PHE A 209 13.78 5.03 5.59
N LYS A 210 12.66 4.94 4.87
CA LYS A 210 12.25 3.78 4.07
C LYS A 210 12.14 4.23 2.62
N THR A 211 12.68 3.44 1.70
CA THR A 211 12.55 3.66 0.26
C THR A 211 12.19 2.36 -0.42
N GLU A 212 11.36 2.44 -1.46
CA GLU A 212 10.87 1.29 -2.20
C GLU A 212 10.98 1.56 -3.69
N LEU A 213 11.35 0.52 -4.43
CA LEU A 213 11.29 0.46 -5.89
C LEU A 213 10.35 -0.68 -6.29
N TRP A 214 9.46 -0.40 -7.22
CA TRP A 214 8.39 -1.29 -7.63
C TRP A 214 8.44 -1.55 -9.14
N LEU A 215 8.21 -2.82 -9.50
CA LEU A 215 7.95 -3.27 -10.87
C LEU A 215 6.55 -3.87 -10.91
N LEU A 216 5.67 -3.29 -11.72
CA LEU A 216 4.23 -3.48 -11.62
C LEU A 216 3.63 -3.91 -12.96
N ASN A 217 2.52 -4.64 -12.89
CA ASN A 217 1.70 -4.92 -14.07
C ASN A 217 1.07 -3.64 -14.62
N GLY A 218 0.70 -2.69 -13.75
CA GLY A 218 0.19 -1.38 -14.13
C GLY A 218 -0.53 -0.67 -12.98
N TRP A 219 -1.21 0.42 -13.29
CA TRP A 219 -2.06 1.18 -12.38
C TRP A 219 -3.37 0.43 -12.10
N GLN A 220 -3.65 0.09 -10.84
CA GLN A 220 -4.86 -0.62 -10.39
C GLN A 220 -5.19 -1.83 -11.28
N THR A 221 -4.28 -2.80 -11.35
CA THR A 221 -4.48 -3.94 -12.23
C THR A 221 -3.87 -5.24 -11.75
N TYR A 222 -4.59 -6.34 -11.95
CA TYR A 222 -4.03 -7.68 -11.88
C TYR A 222 -3.20 -8.05 -13.12
N ASN A 223 -3.55 -7.55 -14.31
CA ASN A 223 -2.92 -7.92 -15.58
C ASN A 223 -2.39 -6.69 -16.34
N SER A 224 -1.17 -6.74 -16.85
CA SER A 224 -0.61 -5.60 -17.58
C SER A 224 -1.32 -5.36 -18.90
N TRP A 225 -1.60 -4.10 -19.27
CA TRP A 225 -2.04 -3.75 -20.63
C TRP A 225 -0.88 -3.65 -21.64
N SER A 226 0.34 -3.46 -21.16
CA SER A 226 1.54 -3.23 -21.96
C SER A 226 2.49 -4.43 -21.91
N LYS A 227 3.51 -4.41 -22.78
CA LYS A 227 4.67 -5.32 -22.69
C LYS A 227 5.75 -4.78 -21.74
N SER A 228 5.69 -3.49 -21.40
CA SER A 228 6.61 -2.85 -20.46
C SER A 228 5.95 -2.80 -19.07
N PRO A 229 6.66 -3.17 -17.99
CA PRO A 229 6.14 -3.01 -16.64
C PRO A 229 5.97 -1.54 -16.28
N GLY A 230 5.03 -1.26 -15.39
CA GLY A 230 5.01 -0.01 -14.64
C GLY A 230 6.16 0.04 -13.64
N ILE A 231 6.68 1.22 -13.39
CA ILE A 231 7.76 1.47 -12.43
C ILE A 231 7.23 2.43 -11.37
N GLY A 232 7.49 2.09 -10.11
CA GLY A 232 7.05 2.86 -8.97
C GLY A 232 8.17 3.16 -7.99
N SER A 233 8.08 4.27 -7.28
CA SER A 233 8.94 4.56 -6.12
C SER A 233 8.09 5.07 -4.97
N SER A 234 8.40 4.61 -3.76
CA SER A 234 7.73 5.05 -2.54
C SER A 234 8.75 5.37 -1.45
N ASN A 235 8.73 6.58 -0.93
CA ASN A 235 9.75 7.07 -0.01
C ASN A 235 9.08 7.64 1.24
N TYR A 236 9.52 7.21 2.41
CA TYR A 236 9.01 7.66 3.71
C TYR A 236 10.18 8.15 4.56
N TYR A 237 10.13 9.42 4.95
CA TYR A 237 11.05 10.00 5.92
C TYR A 237 10.32 10.39 7.19
N ARG A 238 10.78 9.87 8.32
CA ARG A 238 10.21 10.08 9.66
C ARG A 238 11.30 10.59 10.59
N PRO A 239 11.51 11.92 10.69
CA PRO A 239 12.56 12.48 11.54
C PRO A 239 12.34 12.20 13.04
N ASN A 240 11.08 12.06 13.44
CA ASN A 240 10.60 11.67 14.77
C ASN A 240 9.18 11.06 14.65
N GLU A 241 8.58 10.65 15.77
CA GLU A 241 7.25 10.03 15.82
C GLU A 241 6.08 10.96 15.45
N ASN A 242 6.29 12.28 15.38
CA ASN A 242 5.25 13.28 15.15
C ASN A 242 5.21 13.80 13.71
N LEU A 243 6.12 13.36 12.84
CA LEU A 243 6.19 13.84 11.46
C LEU A 243 6.50 12.71 10.48
N GLN A 244 5.67 12.57 9.46
CA GLN A 244 5.91 11.73 8.29
C GLN A 244 5.87 12.58 7.02
N LEU A 245 6.91 12.44 6.22
CA LEU A 245 6.99 12.97 4.86
C LEU A 245 7.02 11.79 3.89
N VAL A 246 6.13 11.80 2.90
CA VAL A 246 6.02 10.75 1.89
C VAL A 246 6.19 11.34 0.51
N ALA A 247 6.97 10.67 -0.34
CA ALA A 247 7.08 10.99 -1.76
C ALA A 247 6.93 9.72 -2.60
N ASN A 248 5.80 9.62 -3.31
CA ASN A 248 5.44 8.50 -4.15
C ASN A 248 5.40 8.91 -5.61
N PHE A 249 5.91 8.05 -6.48
CA PHE A 249 5.92 8.25 -7.93
C PHE A 249 5.50 6.96 -8.63
N TYR A 250 4.83 7.13 -9.76
CA TYR A 250 4.43 6.06 -10.65
C TYR A 250 4.63 6.49 -12.11
N TYR A 251 5.14 5.57 -12.92
CA TYR A 251 5.32 5.75 -14.35
C TYR A 251 5.01 4.43 -15.07
N GLY A 252 4.07 4.43 -16.01
CA GLY A 252 3.65 3.19 -16.65
C GLY A 252 2.86 3.38 -17.94
N LYS A 253 2.63 2.27 -18.64
CA LYS A 253 1.79 2.22 -19.86
C LYS A 253 0.55 1.38 -19.55
N ASP A 254 -0.46 2.04 -18.99
CA ASP A 254 -1.61 1.34 -18.39
C ASP A 254 -2.80 1.18 -19.33
N SER A 255 -2.74 1.77 -20.52
CA SER A 255 -3.86 1.75 -21.45
C SER A 255 -3.71 0.67 -22.52
N ARG A 256 -4.84 0.29 -23.11
CA ARG A 256 -4.88 -0.57 -24.30
C ARG A 256 -4.04 -0.01 -25.46
N ASN A 257 -3.92 1.31 -25.55
CA ASN A 257 -3.07 1.99 -26.53
C ASN A 257 -1.66 2.14 -25.94
N SER A 258 -0.74 1.25 -26.33
CA SER A 258 0.62 1.14 -25.77
C SER A 258 1.54 2.36 -25.97
N TYR A 259 1.04 3.42 -26.60
CA TYR A 259 1.75 4.70 -26.78
C TYR A 259 1.47 5.68 -25.65
N THR A 260 0.32 5.57 -24.96
CA THR A 260 0.02 6.46 -23.85
C THR A 260 0.78 6.07 -22.60
N VAL A 261 1.47 7.03 -22.01
CA VAL A 261 2.20 6.90 -20.76
C VAL A 261 1.42 7.62 -19.67
N ARG A 262 1.26 6.96 -18.52
CA ARG A 262 0.81 7.56 -17.27
C ARG A 262 2.02 7.97 -16.45
N PHE A 263 1.97 9.17 -15.91
CA PHE A 263 2.75 9.58 -14.76
C PHE A 263 1.81 9.99 -13.63
N HIS A 264 2.16 9.66 -12.40
CA HIS A 264 1.45 10.14 -11.22
C HIS A 264 2.44 10.31 -10.07
N HIS A 265 2.27 11.38 -9.30
CA HIS A 265 2.88 11.51 -7.98
C HIS A 265 1.81 11.67 -6.91
N ASP A 266 2.17 11.25 -5.71
CA ASP A 266 1.40 11.39 -4.49
C ASP A 266 2.39 11.70 -3.36
N ASN A 267 2.33 12.92 -2.85
CA ASN A 267 3.23 13.38 -1.80
C ASN A 267 2.42 13.87 -0.62
N SER A 268 2.77 13.39 0.58
CA SER A 268 2.04 13.75 1.79
C SER A 268 2.94 14.20 2.93
N ILE A 269 2.38 15.09 3.74
CA ILE A 269 2.90 15.49 5.05
C ILE A 269 1.85 15.08 6.07
N VAL A 270 2.25 14.37 7.11
CA VAL A 270 1.40 14.04 8.26
C VAL A 270 2.11 14.51 9.52
N ALA A 271 1.50 15.44 10.24
CA ALA A 271 2.13 16.09 11.39
C ALA A 271 1.20 16.09 12.61
N ARG A 272 1.67 15.50 13.71
CA ARG A 272 1.02 15.58 15.03
C ARG A 272 1.56 16.78 15.78
N TYR A 273 0.70 17.76 16.01
CA TYR A 273 1.06 18.99 16.72
C TYR A 273 0.66 18.96 18.20
N PHE A 274 -0.15 17.98 18.61
CA PHE A 274 -0.55 17.82 19.99
C PHE A 274 -0.61 16.34 20.39
N ARG A 275 -0.05 16.02 21.56
CA ARG A 275 -0.14 14.71 22.21
C ARG A 275 -0.18 14.90 23.72
N SER A 276 -1.21 14.38 24.37
CA SER A 276 -1.35 14.31 25.82
C SER A 276 -1.97 12.99 26.23
N ALA A 277 -1.13 12.02 26.60
CA ALA A 277 -1.57 10.67 26.95
C ALA A 277 -2.45 10.62 28.20
N LYS A 278 -2.41 11.64 29.05
CA LYS A 278 -3.16 11.71 30.32
C LYS A 278 -4.46 12.52 30.22
N ASN A 279 -4.71 13.17 29.09
CA ASN A 279 -5.90 14.01 28.94
C ASN A 279 -7.16 13.14 28.75
N LYS A 280 -8.26 13.49 29.42
CA LYS A 280 -9.53 12.77 29.30
C LYS A 280 -10.37 13.21 28.09
N GLY A 281 -10.05 14.38 27.51
CA GLY A 281 -10.68 14.88 26.29
C GLY A 281 -9.85 14.55 25.06
N ILE A 282 -9.44 15.58 24.31
CA ILE A 282 -8.53 15.43 23.18
C ILE A 282 -7.18 14.93 23.69
N SER A 283 -6.79 13.73 23.27
CA SER A 283 -5.52 13.10 23.63
C SER A 283 -4.45 13.33 22.55
N GLN A 284 -4.85 13.54 21.30
CA GLN A 284 -3.96 13.83 20.17
C GLN A 284 -4.65 14.73 19.16
N ALA A 285 -3.88 15.56 18.47
CA ALA A 285 -4.34 16.30 17.31
C ALA A 285 -3.24 16.41 16.26
N ALA A 286 -3.63 16.23 15.01
CA ALA A 286 -2.74 16.18 13.87
C ALA A 286 -3.42 16.79 12.64
N PHE A 287 -2.63 17.12 11.63
CA PHE A 287 -3.12 17.43 10.29
C PHE A 287 -2.35 16.62 9.26
N SER A 288 -2.95 16.47 8.09
CA SER A 288 -2.27 15.97 6.91
C SER A 288 -2.48 16.92 5.73
N LEU A 289 -1.48 17.01 4.88
CA LEU A 289 -1.56 17.62 3.56
C LEU A 289 -1.20 16.54 2.55
N ASN A 290 -2.02 16.38 1.52
CA ASN A 290 -1.73 15.43 0.46
C ASN A 290 -1.86 16.10 -0.91
N THR A 291 -0.88 15.88 -1.79
CA THR A 291 -0.82 16.48 -3.13
C THR A 291 -0.69 15.39 -4.18
N HIS A 292 -1.61 15.37 -5.13
CA HIS A 292 -1.58 14.46 -6.27
C HIS A 292 -1.46 15.26 -7.55
N TYR A 293 -0.64 14.78 -8.48
CA TYR A 293 -0.59 15.28 -9.84
C TYR A 293 -0.22 14.12 -10.76
N GLY A 294 -0.92 14.03 -11.88
CA GLY A 294 -0.64 13.02 -12.88
C GLY A 294 -1.19 13.43 -14.23
N PHE A 295 -0.70 12.76 -15.26
CA PHE A 295 -1.18 12.91 -16.63
C PHE A 295 -1.13 11.56 -17.33
N GLN A 296 -1.89 11.46 -18.42
CA GLN A 296 -1.81 10.36 -19.35
C GLN A 296 -1.76 10.91 -20.78
N GLN A 297 -0.65 10.69 -21.48
CA GLN A 297 -0.40 11.29 -22.80
C GLN A 297 0.30 10.29 -23.72
N GLY A 298 -0.07 10.28 -25.00
CA GLY A 298 0.57 9.49 -26.06
C GLY A 298 0.04 9.82 -27.45
#